data_AF-A0A6C0R1I3-F1
#
_entry.id   AF-A0A6C0R1I3-F1
#
_cell.length_a   1.000
_cell.length_b   1.000
_cell.length_c   1.000
_cell.angle_alpha   90.00
_cell.angle_beta   90.00
_cell.angle_gamma   90.00
#
_symmetry.space_group_name_H-M   'P 1'
#
loop_
_entity.id
_entity.type
_entity.pdbx_description
1 polymer ?
#
loop_
_entity_poly.entity_id
_entity_poly.type
_entity_poly.pdbx_seq_one_letter_code
_entity_poly.pdbx_strand_id
1 'polypeptide(L)'
;MIGYARVSSTDQNLDRQIQELESYGCEHIVVEKESGIVERPEFEKLLKQIRFKDVIVCQDLTRFGRSQIHILQVIEELRSKQAGLVTLKEHIDTREDNPYSDLIVSIFSATAEFERKMIKERQREGIDIAKKKGKYKGGTIQYHKNAKGKDKVIYEKIAQMLIHDESVIDIHRATGVARNTIYRIKKELESDNNGMVQVDANLEKIAKIRMGLRVENNSKFVRGKGKVREIIEHDLRYRFKMKIDKGEYVLYIHYTTVEALEKIVYDIIEEMSLEADLRNCFIEVDAHCDKLGLKW
;
A
#
# COMPACT_ATOMS: atom_id res chain seq x y z
N MET A 1 44.66 6.33 -24.51
CA MET A 1 43.96 5.18 -23.87
C MET A 1 43.60 5.58 -22.45
N ILE A 2 42.40 5.22 -21.99
CA ILE A 2 41.91 5.59 -20.65
C ILE A 2 41.75 4.30 -19.84
N GLY A 3 42.49 4.19 -18.74
CA GLY A 3 42.37 3.07 -17.81
C GLY A 3 41.17 3.24 -16.88
N TYR A 4 40.47 2.15 -16.56
CA TYR A 4 39.41 2.12 -15.57
C TYR A 4 39.68 1.03 -14.53
N ALA A 5 39.82 1.43 -13.26
CA ALA A 5 40.05 0.55 -12.13
C ALA A 5 38.91 0.66 -11.11
N ARG A 6 38.54 -0.46 -10.48
CA ARG A 6 37.46 -0.52 -9.47
C ARG A 6 37.84 -1.43 -8.31
N VAL A 7 37.58 -1.00 -7.07
CA VAL A 7 37.83 -1.81 -5.86
C VAL A 7 36.73 -1.69 -4.81
N SER A 8 36.51 -2.80 -4.10
CA SER A 8 35.42 -2.95 -3.12
C SER A 8 35.76 -2.51 -1.69
N SER A 9 37.05 -2.46 -1.30
CA SER A 9 37.49 -2.08 0.06
C SER A 9 38.98 -2.25 0.36
N THR A 10 39.83 -2.78 -0.55
CA THR A 10 41.24 -3.07 -0.26
C THR A 10 42.20 -2.33 -1.20
N ASP A 11 43.12 -1.56 -0.62
CA ASP A 11 44.07 -0.73 -1.37
C ASP A 11 45.10 -1.56 -2.16
N GLN A 12 45.52 -2.73 -1.65
CA GLN A 12 46.48 -3.60 -2.33
C GLN A 12 46.00 -4.13 -3.69
N ASN A 13 44.69 -4.29 -3.90
CA ASN A 13 44.15 -4.73 -5.19
C ASN A 13 44.12 -3.59 -6.21
N LEU A 14 44.01 -2.34 -5.74
CA LEU A 14 43.94 -1.16 -6.58
C LEU A 14 45.31 -0.85 -7.19
N ASP A 15 46.36 -0.88 -6.38
CA ASP A 15 47.72 -0.58 -6.86
C ASP A 15 48.14 -1.52 -7.98
N ARG A 16 47.84 -2.82 -7.83
CA ARG A 16 48.08 -3.82 -8.88
C ARG A 16 47.29 -3.53 -10.15
N GLN A 17 46.00 -3.15 -10.03
CA GLN A 17 45.19 -2.77 -11.19
C GLN A 17 45.78 -1.57 -11.92
N ILE A 18 46.17 -0.54 -11.18
CA ILE A 18 46.79 0.66 -11.73
C ILE A 18 48.08 0.30 -12.47
N GLN A 19 48.97 -0.48 -11.83
CA GLN A 19 50.23 -0.89 -12.44
C GLN A 19 50.02 -1.70 -13.74
N GLU A 20 49.04 -2.61 -13.78
CA GLU A 20 48.71 -3.36 -14.99
C GLU A 20 48.19 -2.42 -16.11
N LEU A 21 47.38 -1.41 -15.78
CA LEU A 21 46.87 -0.42 -16.74
C LEU A 21 47.96 0.53 -17.25
N GLU A 22 48.85 0.99 -16.37
CA GLU A 22 50.02 1.79 -16.73
C GLU A 22 50.96 1.00 -17.65
N SER A 23 51.21 -0.27 -17.32
CA SER A 23 52.05 -1.16 -18.13
C SER A 23 51.47 -1.42 -19.51
N TYR A 24 50.15 -1.36 -19.65
CA TYR A 24 49.47 -1.44 -20.95
C TYR A 24 49.54 -0.13 -21.76
N GLY A 25 49.91 0.99 -21.13
CA GLY A 25 50.04 2.30 -21.77
C GLY A 25 48.87 3.25 -21.51
N CYS A 26 48.08 3.05 -20.45
CA CYS A 26 47.03 3.99 -20.08
C CYS A 26 47.62 5.27 -19.46
N GLU A 27 47.44 6.41 -20.12
CA GLU A 27 47.95 7.71 -19.65
C GLU A 27 47.04 8.34 -18.60
N HIS A 28 45.74 8.10 -18.70
CA HIS A 28 44.74 8.61 -17.76
C HIS A 28 44.02 7.42 -17.12
N ILE A 29 44.06 7.31 -15.80
CA ILE A 29 43.39 6.22 -15.06
C ILE A 29 42.27 6.79 -14.20
N VAL A 30 41.05 6.35 -14.48
CA VAL A 30 39.86 6.63 -13.69
C VAL A 30 39.72 5.54 -12.64
N VAL A 31 39.63 5.94 -11.37
CA VAL A 31 39.52 5.02 -10.23
C VAL A 31 38.16 5.16 -9.59
N GLU A 32 37.43 4.04 -9.50
CA GLU A 32 36.15 3.95 -8.80
C GLU A 32 36.32 3.22 -7.47
N LYS A 33 36.02 3.91 -6.36
CA LYS A 33 36.03 3.34 -5.01
C LYS A 33 34.60 2.96 -4.60
N GLU A 34 34.34 1.68 -4.35
CA GLU A 34 33.04 1.21 -3.87
C GLU A 34 32.89 1.57 -2.38
N SER A 35 32.18 2.65 -2.07
CA SER A 35 31.89 3.09 -0.69
C SER A 35 30.60 2.50 -0.12
N GLY A 36 30.15 1.34 -0.62
CA GLY A 36 28.83 0.80 -0.33
C GLY A 36 27.68 1.50 -1.07
N ILE A 37 27.99 2.48 -1.92
CA ILE A 37 27.05 3.16 -2.79
C ILE A 37 26.89 2.36 -4.10
N VAL A 38 25.64 2.09 -4.48
CA VAL A 38 25.27 1.34 -5.70
C VAL A 38 25.43 2.21 -6.97
N GLU A 39 26.07 3.35 -6.91
CA GLU A 39 26.24 4.28 -8.03
C GLU A 39 27.72 4.31 -8.46
N ARG A 40 27.97 4.48 -9.77
CA ARG A 40 29.32 4.51 -10.36
C ARG A 40 29.55 5.87 -11.03
N PRO A 41 29.66 6.95 -10.23
CA PRO A 41 29.71 8.30 -10.77
C PRO A 41 30.95 8.53 -11.65
N GLU A 42 32.10 7.92 -11.33
CA GLU A 42 33.31 8.10 -12.13
C GLU A 42 33.23 7.35 -13.46
N PHE A 43 32.63 6.16 -13.47
CA PHE A 43 32.34 5.45 -14.72
C PHE A 43 31.36 6.22 -15.62
N GLU A 44 30.28 6.77 -15.05
CA GLU A 44 29.30 7.55 -15.82
C GLU A 44 29.91 8.85 -16.37
N LYS A 45 30.77 9.51 -15.60
CA LYS A 45 31.52 10.68 -16.08
C LYS A 45 32.46 10.29 -17.21
N LEU A 46 33.18 9.17 -17.08
CA LEU A 46 34.06 8.64 -18.12
C LEU A 46 33.28 8.40 -19.42
N LEU A 47 32.15 7.71 -19.38
CA LEU A 47 31.32 7.46 -20.57
C LEU A 47 30.85 8.75 -21.26
N LYS A 48 30.56 9.81 -20.51
CA LYS A 48 30.19 11.12 -21.07
C LYS A 48 31.36 11.86 -21.72
N GLN A 49 32.59 11.59 -21.29
CA GLN A 49 33.79 12.28 -21.76
C GLN A 49 34.46 11.61 -22.97
N ILE A 50 34.10 10.36 -23.26
CA ILE A 50 34.64 9.57 -24.36
C ILE A 50 34.41 10.24 -25.72
N ARG A 51 35.46 10.22 -26.53
CA ARG A 51 35.54 10.81 -27.86
C ARG A 51 35.84 9.74 -28.91
N PHE A 52 35.77 10.17 -30.16
CA PHE A 52 36.19 9.39 -31.32
C PHE A 52 37.58 8.79 -31.12
N LYS A 53 37.72 7.48 -31.37
CA LYS A 53 38.95 6.68 -31.21
C LYS A 53 39.48 6.51 -29.79
N ASP A 54 38.74 6.95 -28.77
CA ASP A 54 39.12 6.61 -27.40
C ASP A 54 38.98 5.11 -27.14
N VAL A 55 39.82 4.61 -26.25
CA VAL A 55 39.81 3.21 -25.83
C VAL A 55 39.79 3.18 -24.31
N ILE A 56 38.73 2.59 -23.75
CA ILE A 56 38.71 2.21 -22.34
C ILE A 56 39.49 0.91 -22.20
N VAL A 57 40.41 0.87 -21.25
CA VAL A 57 41.13 -0.33 -20.86
C VAL A 57 40.77 -0.65 -19.41
N CYS A 58 40.39 -1.89 -19.12
CA CYS A 58 40.17 -2.34 -17.75
C CYS A 58 40.84 -3.69 -17.51
N GLN A 59 41.11 -4.01 -16.25
CA GLN A 59 41.75 -5.29 -15.91
C GLN A 59 40.90 -6.49 -16.36
N ASP A 60 39.61 -6.47 -16.03
CA ASP A 60 38.66 -7.52 -16.39
C ASP A 60 37.23 -6.98 -16.53
N LEU A 61 36.34 -7.78 -17.11
CA LEU A 61 34.94 -7.42 -17.33
C LEU A 61 34.16 -7.12 -16.04
N THR A 62 34.55 -7.72 -14.91
CA THR A 62 33.88 -7.49 -13.61
C THR A 62 34.19 -6.11 -13.03
N ARG A 63 35.30 -5.49 -13.47
CA ARG A 63 35.59 -4.07 -13.24
C ARG A 63 34.74 -3.20 -14.16
N PHE A 64 34.50 -3.62 -15.40
CA PHE A 64 33.78 -2.82 -16.39
C PHE A 64 32.27 -2.74 -16.18
N GLY A 65 31.57 -3.84 -15.92
CA GLY A 65 30.11 -3.88 -15.87
C GLY A 65 29.51 -4.74 -14.75
N ARG A 66 28.21 -4.54 -14.49
CA ARG A 66 27.47 -5.23 -13.41
C ARG A 66 26.81 -6.54 -13.84
N SER A 67 26.60 -6.69 -15.14
CA SER A 67 25.97 -7.86 -15.77
C SER A 67 26.41 -7.91 -17.23
N GLN A 68 26.26 -9.07 -17.86
CA GLN A 68 26.56 -9.26 -19.28
C GLN A 68 25.76 -8.28 -20.16
N ILE A 69 24.48 -8.05 -19.82
CA ILE A 69 23.61 -7.09 -20.49
C ILE A 69 24.17 -5.67 -20.37
N HIS A 70 24.59 -5.27 -19.17
CA HIS A 70 25.17 -3.94 -18.96
C HIS A 70 26.49 -3.78 -19.74
N ILE A 71 27.36 -4.79 -19.73
CA ILE A 71 28.60 -4.78 -20.52
C ILE A 71 28.30 -4.56 -21.99
N LEU A 72 27.35 -5.33 -22.55
CA LEU A 72 26.95 -5.20 -23.95
C LEU A 72 26.41 -3.81 -24.27
N GLN A 73 25.55 -3.25 -23.41
CA GLN A 73 25.02 -1.89 -23.59
C GLN A 73 26.13 -0.84 -23.67
N VAL A 74 27.12 -0.93 -22.79
CA VAL A 74 28.25 0.01 -22.81
C VAL A 74 29.11 -0.20 -24.05
N ILE A 75 29.37 -1.45 -24.46
CA ILE A 75 30.11 -1.73 -25.71
C ILE A 75 29.40 -1.09 -26.92
N GLU A 76 28.08 -1.22 -27.03
CA GLU A 76 27.30 -0.57 -28.10
C GLU A 76 27.36 0.96 -28.02
N GLU A 77 27.30 1.54 -26.81
CA GLU A 77 27.48 2.98 -26.63
C GLU A 77 28.87 3.44 -27.10
N LEU A 78 29.93 2.70 -26.76
CA LEU A 78 31.30 2.98 -27.22
C LEU A 78 31.39 2.89 -28.75
N ARG A 79 30.83 1.84 -29.36
CA ARG A 79 30.81 1.66 -30.81
C ARG A 79 30.08 2.81 -31.52
N SER A 80 28.96 3.30 -30.97
CA SER A 80 28.26 4.46 -31.54
C SER A 80 29.11 5.76 -31.54
N LYS A 81 30.10 5.83 -30.64
CA LYS A 81 31.08 6.93 -30.55
C LYS A 81 32.39 6.61 -31.28
N GLN A 82 32.47 5.46 -31.97
CA GLN A 82 33.70 4.92 -32.57
C GLN A 82 34.85 4.84 -31.56
N ALA A 83 34.50 4.45 -30.34
CA ALA A 83 35.40 4.15 -29.24
C ALA A 83 35.41 2.64 -28.99
N GLY A 84 36.42 2.15 -28.28
CA GLY A 84 36.60 0.72 -27.99
C GLY A 84 36.76 0.40 -26.51
N LEU A 85 36.54 -0.87 -26.18
CA LEU A 85 36.89 -1.50 -24.91
C LEU A 85 37.99 -2.54 -25.13
N VAL A 86 38.99 -2.52 -24.24
CA VAL A 86 39.97 -3.58 -24.07
C VAL A 86 39.92 -4.12 -22.64
N THR A 87 39.96 -5.44 -22.48
CA THR A 87 40.18 -6.08 -21.17
C THR A 87 41.48 -6.87 -21.15
N LEU A 88 42.24 -6.72 -20.06
CA LEU A 88 43.59 -7.30 -19.96
C LEU A 88 43.56 -8.81 -19.69
N LYS A 89 42.65 -9.30 -18.84
CA LYS A 89 42.58 -10.72 -18.47
C LYS A 89 41.87 -11.60 -19.49
N GLU A 90 40.73 -11.16 -20.02
CA GLU A 90 39.99 -11.94 -21.01
C GLU A 90 40.51 -11.73 -22.44
N HIS A 91 41.48 -10.81 -22.62
CA HIS A 91 42.02 -10.41 -23.91
C HIS A 91 40.93 -10.01 -24.91
N ILE A 92 39.88 -9.36 -24.42
CA ILE A 92 38.82 -8.82 -25.25
C ILE A 92 39.27 -7.49 -25.81
N ASP A 93 39.11 -7.31 -27.11
CA ASP A 93 39.39 -6.06 -27.80
C ASP A 93 38.26 -5.78 -28.80
N THR A 94 37.54 -4.69 -28.56
CA THR A 94 36.36 -4.31 -29.35
C THR A 94 36.62 -3.10 -30.25
N ARG A 95 37.88 -2.70 -30.42
CA ARG A 95 38.23 -1.60 -31.32
C ARG A 95 37.86 -1.93 -32.77
N GLU A 96 37.54 -0.90 -33.55
CA GLU A 96 37.10 -1.04 -34.95
C GLU A 96 38.21 -1.60 -35.86
N ASP A 97 39.48 -1.39 -35.51
CA ASP A 97 40.64 -1.93 -36.24
C ASP A 97 40.92 -3.40 -35.94
N ASN A 98 40.26 -4.00 -34.94
CA ASN A 98 40.37 -5.43 -34.66
C ASN A 98 39.40 -6.24 -35.54
N PRO A 99 39.89 -7.11 -36.45
CA PRO A 99 39.03 -7.91 -37.32
C PRO A 99 38.11 -8.88 -36.55
N TYR A 100 38.40 -9.16 -35.29
CA TYR A 100 37.59 -10.02 -34.43
C TYR A 100 36.54 -9.26 -33.59
N SER A 101 36.50 -7.93 -33.65
CA SER A 101 35.61 -7.11 -32.82
C SER A 101 34.14 -7.48 -32.99
N ASP A 102 33.67 -7.60 -34.24
CA ASP A 102 32.27 -7.95 -34.53
C ASP A 102 31.89 -9.35 -34.05
N LEU A 103 32.83 -10.30 -34.11
CA LEU A 103 32.62 -11.65 -33.58
C LEU A 103 32.47 -11.61 -32.06
N ILE A 104 33.34 -10.87 -31.37
CA ILE A 104 33.29 -10.72 -29.91
C ILE A 104 31.94 -10.12 -29.52
N VAL A 105 31.53 -9.00 -30.13
CA VAL A 105 30.25 -8.35 -29.82
C VAL A 105 29.06 -9.26 -30.10
N SER A 106 29.11 -10.07 -31.17
CA SER A 106 28.06 -11.04 -31.48
C SER A 106 27.95 -12.14 -30.42
N ILE A 107 29.08 -12.64 -29.91
CA ILE A 107 29.10 -13.62 -28.81
C ILE A 107 28.54 -13.00 -27.53
N PHE A 108 28.93 -11.76 -27.20
CA PHE A 108 28.36 -11.02 -26.06
C PHE A 108 26.85 -10.83 -26.19
N SER A 109 26.38 -10.50 -27.39
CA SER A 109 24.95 -10.36 -27.69
C SER A 109 24.20 -11.68 -27.50
N ALA A 110 24.71 -12.77 -28.07
CA ALA A 110 24.12 -14.09 -27.95
C ALA A 110 24.07 -14.59 -26.49
N THR A 111 25.16 -14.39 -25.74
CA THR A 111 25.22 -14.77 -24.32
C THR A 111 24.27 -13.93 -23.45
N ALA A 112 24.17 -12.62 -23.70
CA ALA A 112 23.22 -11.76 -22.99
C ALA A 112 21.75 -12.17 -23.27
N GLU A 113 21.43 -12.54 -24.50
CA GLU A 113 20.09 -13.05 -24.85
C GLU A 113 19.81 -14.40 -24.18
N PHE A 114 20.80 -15.31 -24.20
CA PHE A 114 20.72 -16.60 -23.53
C PHE A 114 20.47 -16.45 -22.03
N GLU A 115 21.25 -15.64 -21.32
CA GLU A 115 21.06 -15.36 -19.89
C GLU A 115 19.66 -14.81 -19.59
N ARG A 116 19.18 -13.86 -20.42
CA ARG A 116 17.84 -13.29 -20.27
C ARG A 116 16.74 -14.33 -20.43
N LYS A 117 16.88 -15.26 -21.38
CA LYS A 117 15.94 -16.37 -21.56
C LYS A 117 15.98 -17.32 -20.36
N MET A 118 17.17 -17.71 -19.91
CA MET A 118 17.35 -18.60 -18.76
C MET A 118 16.78 -18.02 -17.45
N ILE A 119 16.96 -16.73 -17.20
CA ILE A 119 16.38 -16.05 -16.04
C ILE A 119 14.84 -16.09 -16.09
N LYS A 120 14.25 -15.80 -17.25
CA LYS A 120 12.80 -15.86 -17.44
C LYS A 120 12.24 -17.27 -17.27
N GLU A 121 12.96 -18.28 -17.76
CA GLU A 121 12.57 -19.68 -17.64
C GLU A 121 12.57 -20.12 -16.17
N ARG A 122 13.67 -19.89 -15.44
CA ARG A 122 13.74 -20.16 -14.00
C ARG A 122 12.69 -19.40 -13.20
N GLN A 123 12.43 -18.14 -13.57
CA GLN A 123 11.36 -17.35 -12.94
C GLN A 123 10.00 -18.00 -13.18
N ARG A 124 9.71 -18.46 -14.40
CA ARG A 124 8.46 -19.14 -14.74
C ARG A 124 8.31 -20.45 -13.98
N GLU A 125 9.34 -21.28 -13.92
CA GLU A 125 9.34 -22.51 -13.12
C GLU A 125 9.10 -22.22 -11.64
N GLY A 126 9.78 -21.22 -11.09
CA GLY A 126 9.58 -20.77 -9.71
C GLY A 126 8.15 -20.28 -9.46
N ILE A 127 7.58 -19.52 -10.39
CA ILE A 127 6.18 -19.07 -10.36
C ILE A 127 5.25 -20.29 -10.38
N ASP A 128 5.47 -21.25 -11.27
CA ASP A 128 4.61 -22.43 -11.42
C ASP A 128 4.64 -23.32 -10.18
N ILE A 129 5.82 -23.50 -9.57
CA ILE A 129 5.96 -24.19 -8.28
C ILE A 129 5.22 -23.42 -7.18
N ALA A 130 5.38 -22.11 -7.10
CA ALA A 130 4.72 -21.28 -6.10
C ALA A 130 3.19 -21.21 -6.32
N LYS A 131 2.70 -21.26 -7.56
CA LYS A 131 1.27 -21.39 -7.89
C LYS A 131 0.73 -22.74 -7.43
N LYS A 132 1.44 -23.85 -7.74
CA LYS A 132 1.07 -25.20 -7.26
C LYS A 132 1.05 -25.28 -5.74
N LYS A 133 1.95 -24.56 -5.05
CA LYS A 133 1.98 -24.44 -3.58
C LYS A 133 0.98 -23.42 -3.01
N GLY A 134 0.14 -22.80 -3.83
CA GLY A 134 -0.87 -21.83 -3.39
C GLY A 134 -0.30 -20.53 -2.79
N LYS A 135 0.97 -20.18 -3.08
CA LYS A 135 1.60 -18.95 -2.56
C LYS A 135 1.05 -17.68 -3.21
N TYR A 136 0.67 -17.74 -4.48
CA TYR A 136 0.05 -16.60 -5.16
C TYR A 136 -1.42 -16.49 -4.76
N LYS A 137 -1.73 -15.53 -3.88
CA LYS A 137 -3.11 -15.23 -3.43
C LYS A 137 -3.71 -14.00 -4.13
N GLY A 138 -3.11 -13.56 -5.24
CA GLY A 138 -3.47 -12.30 -5.90
C GLY A 138 -2.89 -11.06 -5.21
N GLY A 139 -3.29 -9.88 -5.69
CA GLY A 139 -2.94 -8.62 -5.02
C GLY A 139 -3.61 -8.54 -3.65
N THR A 140 -2.87 -8.09 -2.63
CA THR A 140 -3.46 -7.82 -1.32
C THR A 140 -4.43 -6.67 -1.47
N ILE A 141 -5.70 -6.91 -1.16
CA ILE A 141 -6.70 -5.87 -1.12
C ILE A 141 -6.29 -4.86 -0.05
N GLN A 142 -6.05 -3.60 -0.43
CA GLN A 142 -5.59 -2.57 0.49
C GLN A 142 -6.67 -2.23 1.53
N TYR A 143 -7.87 -1.86 1.06
CA TYR A 143 -9.01 -1.51 1.91
C TYR A 143 -9.94 -2.71 2.08
N HIS A 144 -9.87 -3.34 3.25
CA HIS A 144 -10.69 -4.48 3.64
C HIS A 144 -10.93 -4.49 5.16
N LYS A 145 -11.91 -5.27 5.63
CA LYS A 145 -12.33 -5.34 7.04
C LYS A 145 -11.20 -5.59 8.04
N ASN A 146 -10.20 -6.37 7.65
CA ASN A 146 -9.05 -6.75 8.48
C ASN A 146 -7.78 -5.94 8.19
N ALA A 147 -7.87 -4.84 7.44
CA ALA A 147 -6.75 -3.95 7.20
C ALA A 147 -6.20 -3.38 8.52
N LYS A 148 -4.97 -2.85 8.50
CA LYS A 148 -4.30 -2.28 9.68
C LYS A 148 -3.92 -0.83 9.45
N GLY A 149 -3.82 -0.06 10.54
CA GLY A 149 -3.38 1.34 10.48
C GLY A 149 -4.30 2.21 9.63
N LYS A 150 -3.70 3.07 8.79
CA LYS A 150 -4.42 4.06 7.99
C LYS A 150 -5.44 3.45 7.02
N ASP A 151 -5.13 2.29 6.44
CA ASP A 151 -6.03 1.63 5.49
C ASP A 151 -7.32 1.11 6.16
N LYS A 152 -7.24 0.72 7.45
CA LYS A 152 -8.43 0.31 8.23
C LYS A 152 -9.38 1.48 8.46
N VAL A 153 -8.83 2.62 8.89
CA VAL A 153 -9.61 3.84 9.15
C VAL A 153 -10.31 4.31 7.88
N ILE A 154 -9.62 4.26 6.73
CA ILE A 154 -10.21 4.62 5.43
C ILE A 154 -11.31 3.63 5.04
N TYR A 155 -11.09 2.32 5.23
CA TYR A 155 -12.11 1.30 4.97
C TYR A 155 -13.35 1.50 5.84
N GLU A 156 -13.19 1.71 7.15
CA GLU A 156 -14.30 1.94 8.10
C GLU A 156 -15.10 3.20 7.73
N LYS A 157 -14.41 4.28 7.34
CA LYS A 157 -15.06 5.49 6.84
C LYS A 157 -15.88 5.22 5.57
N ILE A 158 -15.32 4.51 4.59
CA ILE A 158 -16.05 4.14 3.36
C ILE A 158 -17.27 3.27 3.70
N ALA A 159 -17.12 2.27 4.57
CA ALA A 159 -18.20 1.39 4.98
C ALA A 159 -19.32 2.17 5.69
N GLN A 160 -18.97 3.08 6.60
CA GLN A 160 -19.94 3.96 7.25
C GLN A 160 -20.70 4.81 6.24
N MET A 161 -20.00 5.51 5.34
CA MET A 161 -20.67 6.36 4.34
C MET A 161 -21.57 5.54 3.39
N LEU A 162 -21.17 4.30 3.03
CA LEU A 162 -21.99 3.39 2.25
C LEU A 162 -23.25 2.92 3.01
N ILE A 163 -23.15 2.66 4.32
CA ILE A 163 -24.30 2.28 5.17
C ILE A 163 -25.29 3.44 5.30
N HIS A 164 -24.81 4.68 5.27
CA HIS A 164 -25.65 5.89 5.28
C HIS A 164 -26.19 6.26 3.87
N ASP A 165 -26.03 5.38 2.89
CA ASP A 165 -26.48 5.54 1.50
C ASP A 165 -25.91 6.78 0.81
N GLU A 166 -24.70 7.21 1.20
CA GLU A 166 -24.00 8.30 0.54
C GLU A 166 -23.55 7.90 -0.88
N SER A 167 -23.51 8.90 -1.78
CA SER A 167 -23.15 8.65 -3.17
C SER A 167 -21.68 8.23 -3.32
N VAL A 168 -21.40 7.30 -4.24
CA VAL A 168 -20.02 6.85 -4.54
C VAL A 168 -19.11 8.02 -4.96
N ILE A 169 -19.69 9.08 -5.52
CA ILE A 169 -18.96 10.31 -5.92
C ILE A 169 -18.51 11.09 -4.69
N ASP A 170 -19.36 11.21 -3.67
CA ASP A 170 -19.04 11.96 -2.45
C ASP A 170 -18.07 11.17 -1.56
N ILE A 171 -18.21 9.85 -1.50
CA ILE A 171 -17.24 8.96 -0.86
C ILE A 171 -15.86 9.09 -1.51
N HIS A 172 -15.80 9.12 -2.86
CA HIS A 172 -14.55 9.33 -3.58
C HIS A 172 -13.91 10.69 -3.23
N ARG A 173 -14.70 11.77 -3.18
CA ARG A 173 -14.21 13.11 -2.81
C ARG A 173 -13.71 13.17 -1.37
N ALA A 174 -14.38 12.49 -0.44
CA ALA A 174 -14.06 12.54 0.99
C ALA A 174 -12.89 11.62 1.41
N THR A 175 -12.55 10.63 0.60
CA THR A 175 -11.56 9.60 0.93
C THR A 175 -10.39 9.51 -0.04
N GLY A 176 -10.52 10.07 -1.25
CA GLY A 176 -9.54 9.96 -2.33
C GLY A 176 -9.46 8.57 -2.96
N VAL A 177 -10.28 7.60 -2.50
CA VAL A 177 -10.23 6.21 -2.97
C VAL A 177 -10.95 6.07 -4.30
N ALA A 178 -10.34 5.34 -5.25
CA ALA A 178 -10.91 5.12 -6.58
C ALA A 178 -12.32 4.50 -6.53
N ARG A 179 -13.22 4.97 -7.40
CA ARG A 179 -14.64 4.54 -7.45
C ARG A 179 -14.81 3.03 -7.57
N ASN A 180 -13.96 2.36 -8.37
CA ASN A 180 -14.00 0.90 -8.53
C ASN A 180 -13.76 0.15 -7.21
N THR A 181 -12.89 0.70 -6.35
CA THR A 181 -12.62 0.14 -5.03
C THR A 181 -13.81 0.35 -4.08
N ILE A 182 -14.48 1.50 -4.17
CA ILE A 182 -15.70 1.78 -3.41
C ILE A 182 -16.85 0.85 -3.85
N TYR A 183 -17.05 0.65 -5.15
CA TYR A 183 -18.04 -0.30 -5.67
C TYR A 183 -17.74 -1.74 -5.27
N ARG A 184 -16.48 -2.15 -5.24
CA ARG A 184 -16.07 -3.47 -4.71
C ARG A 184 -16.45 -3.60 -3.23
N ILE A 185 -16.12 -2.61 -2.40
CA ILE A 185 -16.46 -2.61 -0.97
C ILE A 185 -17.98 -2.62 -0.77
N LYS A 186 -18.73 -1.83 -1.55
CA LYS A 186 -20.19 -1.83 -1.55
C LYS A 186 -20.74 -3.24 -1.82
N LYS A 187 -20.25 -3.89 -2.88
CA LYS A 187 -20.64 -5.26 -3.22
C LYS A 187 -20.24 -6.27 -2.14
N GLU A 188 -19.07 -6.12 -1.51
CA GLU A 188 -18.64 -6.97 -0.38
C GLU A 188 -19.57 -6.82 0.82
N LEU A 189 -19.96 -5.59 1.18
CA LEU A 189 -20.92 -5.34 2.26
C LEU A 189 -22.32 -5.86 1.92
N GLU A 190 -22.77 -5.73 0.67
CA GLU A 190 -24.02 -6.33 0.19
C GLU A 190 -23.97 -7.86 0.18
N SER A 191 -22.82 -8.45 -0.14
CA SER A 191 -22.60 -9.90 -0.18
C SER A 191 -22.43 -10.51 1.21
N ASP A 192 -21.79 -9.81 2.15
CA ASP A 192 -21.74 -10.18 3.57
C ASP A 192 -23.15 -10.10 4.18
N ASN A 193 -23.94 -9.09 3.79
CA ASN A 193 -25.36 -9.01 4.14
C ASN A 193 -26.18 -10.15 3.52
N ASN A 194 -25.86 -10.62 2.31
CA ASN A 194 -26.54 -11.75 1.65
C ASN A 194 -26.02 -13.14 2.11
N GLY A 195 -24.77 -13.25 2.56
CA GLY A 195 -24.14 -14.48 3.03
C GLY A 195 -24.56 -14.89 4.45
N MET A 196 -25.13 -13.95 5.21
CA MET A 196 -25.86 -14.22 6.46
C MET A 196 -27.33 -14.61 6.20
N VAL A 197 -27.81 -14.66 4.96
CA VAL A 197 -29.22 -14.99 4.60
C VAL A 197 -29.42 -16.49 4.34
N GLN A 198 -28.52 -17.36 4.79
CA GLN A 198 -28.76 -18.81 4.76
C GLN A 198 -28.48 -19.50 6.10
N VAL A 199 -28.99 -18.94 7.20
CA VAL A 199 -29.50 -19.73 8.32
C VAL A 199 -30.73 -19.03 8.89
N ASP A 200 -31.87 -19.69 8.70
CA ASP A 200 -33.18 -19.49 9.32
C ASP A 200 -33.91 -18.15 9.14
N ALA A 201 -35.14 -18.30 8.65
CA ALA A 201 -36.20 -17.31 8.70
C ALA A 201 -36.52 -16.92 10.15
N ASN A 202 -35.78 -15.96 10.71
CA ASN A 202 -36.26 -15.14 11.81
C ASN A 202 -36.48 -13.74 11.26
N LEU A 203 -37.75 -13.43 10.95
CA LEU A 203 -38.17 -12.11 10.51
C LEU A 203 -37.57 -11.04 11.44
N GLU A 204 -36.71 -10.17 10.91
CA GLU A 204 -36.40 -8.89 11.56
C GLU A 204 -37.71 -8.14 11.78
N LYS A 205 -38.04 -7.89 13.04
CA LYS A 205 -39.23 -7.14 13.43
C LYS A 205 -38.80 -5.72 13.78
N ILE A 206 -39.69 -4.76 13.53
CA ILE A 206 -39.50 -3.36 13.95
C ILE A 206 -40.44 -3.09 15.13
N ALA A 207 -39.87 -2.69 16.26
CA ALA A 207 -40.60 -2.19 17.41
C ALA A 207 -40.67 -0.66 17.35
N LYS A 208 -41.87 -0.13 17.58
CA LYS A 208 -42.08 1.29 17.83
C LYS A 208 -42.01 1.50 19.34
N ILE A 209 -40.98 2.20 19.81
CA ILE A 209 -40.82 2.55 21.23
C ILE A 209 -41.20 4.02 21.39
N ARG A 210 -42.09 4.30 22.35
CA ARG A 210 -42.39 5.65 22.79
C ARG A 210 -41.63 5.89 24.09
N MET A 211 -40.96 7.03 24.18
CA MET A 211 -40.08 7.34 25.29
C MET A 211 -40.29 8.77 25.76
N GLY A 212 -40.54 8.95 27.05
CA GLY A 212 -40.43 10.22 27.75
C GLY A 212 -39.01 10.37 28.30
N LEU A 213 -38.41 11.55 28.14
CA LEU A 213 -37.12 11.87 28.74
C LEU A 213 -37.22 13.21 29.46
N ARG A 214 -36.92 13.18 30.76
CA ARG A 214 -36.72 14.36 31.59
C ARG A 214 -35.24 14.46 31.96
N VAL A 215 -34.68 15.66 31.81
CA VAL A 215 -33.28 15.95 32.15
C VAL A 215 -33.25 17.07 33.18
N GLU A 216 -32.63 16.82 34.32
CA GLU A 216 -32.51 17.78 35.43
C GLU A 216 -31.05 17.97 35.84
N ASN A 217 -30.72 19.16 36.32
CA ASN A 217 -29.39 19.42 36.85
C ASN A 217 -29.27 18.86 38.28
N ASN A 218 -28.13 18.26 38.64
CA ASN A 218 -27.90 17.74 40.00
C ASN A 218 -27.86 18.85 41.07
N SER A 219 -27.71 20.11 40.65
CA SER A 219 -27.72 21.27 41.55
C SER A 219 -28.18 22.54 40.84
N LYS A 220 -28.70 23.50 41.60
CA LYS A 220 -29.10 24.83 41.12
C LYS A 220 -27.97 25.63 40.45
N PHE A 221 -26.71 25.27 40.72
CA PHE A 221 -25.52 25.92 40.18
C PHE A 221 -25.01 25.29 38.87
N VAL A 222 -25.50 24.11 38.50
CA VAL A 222 -25.14 23.45 37.24
C VAL A 222 -26.05 23.97 36.11
N ARG A 223 -25.48 24.12 34.92
CA ARG A 223 -26.16 24.58 33.70
C ARG A 223 -25.87 23.61 32.54
N GLY A 224 -26.22 22.33 32.72
CA GLY A 224 -25.92 21.24 31.79
C GLY A 224 -27.12 20.70 31.02
N LYS A 225 -28.33 20.76 31.61
CA LYS A 225 -29.53 20.06 31.09
C LYS A 225 -29.87 20.29 29.62
N GLY A 226 -29.69 21.52 29.12
CA GLY A 226 -29.97 21.86 27.73
C GLY A 226 -29.02 21.15 26.76
N LYS A 227 -27.73 21.09 27.11
CA LYS A 227 -26.71 20.46 26.27
C LYS A 227 -26.78 18.93 26.31
N VAL A 228 -27.07 18.36 27.48
CA VAL A 228 -27.36 16.92 27.64
C VAL A 228 -28.52 16.51 26.72
N ARG A 229 -29.62 17.27 26.77
CA ARG A 229 -30.79 17.00 25.93
C ARG A 229 -30.46 17.07 24.44
N GLU A 230 -29.71 18.08 24.00
CA GLU A 230 -29.30 18.22 22.60
C GLU A 230 -28.47 17.03 22.11
N ILE A 231 -27.54 16.54 22.92
CA ILE A 231 -26.66 15.40 22.58
C ILE A 231 -27.46 14.11 22.51
N ILE A 232 -28.31 13.84 23.50
CA ILE A 232 -29.17 12.66 23.52
C ILE A 232 -30.13 12.69 22.33
N GLU A 233 -30.79 13.82 22.06
CA GLU A 233 -31.70 13.93 20.91
C GLU A 233 -30.97 13.72 19.58
N HIS A 234 -29.75 14.23 19.45
CA HIS A 234 -28.92 14.03 18.26
C HIS A 234 -28.58 12.54 18.06
N ASP A 235 -28.13 11.86 19.12
CA ASP A 235 -27.79 10.44 19.06
C ASP A 235 -29.00 9.57 18.70
N LEU A 236 -30.14 9.82 19.36
CA LEU A 236 -31.39 9.09 19.08
C LEU A 236 -31.90 9.31 17.66
N ARG A 237 -31.81 10.54 17.13
CA ARG A 237 -32.20 10.85 15.73
C ARG A 237 -31.30 10.13 14.74
N TYR A 238 -30.01 10.11 14.99
CA TYR A 238 -29.02 9.52 14.11
C TYR A 238 -29.10 7.99 14.10
N ARG A 239 -29.16 7.35 15.27
CA ARG A 239 -29.12 5.88 15.40
C ARG A 239 -30.46 5.19 15.19
N PHE A 240 -31.57 5.80 15.64
CA PHE A 240 -32.88 5.13 15.70
C PHE A 240 -33.96 5.83 14.88
N LYS A 241 -33.56 6.75 13.99
CA LYS A 241 -34.48 7.58 13.18
C LYS A 241 -35.58 8.23 14.01
N MET A 242 -35.21 8.66 15.23
CA MET A 242 -36.13 9.20 16.22
C MET A 242 -36.96 10.36 15.66
N LYS A 243 -38.26 10.36 15.96
CA LYS A 243 -39.17 11.48 15.71
C LYS A 243 -39.81 11.93 17.00
N ILE A 244 -40.12 13.22 17.11
CA ILE A 244 -40.88 13.76 18.24
C ILE A 244 -42.35 13.79 17.83
N ASP A 245 -43.21 13.06 18.56
CA ASP A 245 -44.66 13.04 18.36
C ASP A 245 -45.35 13.41 19.68
N LYS A 246 -46.11 14.50 19.70
CA LYS A 246 -46.84 15.02 20.88
C LYS A 246 -46.00 15.14 22.18
N GLY A 247 -44.70 15.40 22.07
CA GLY A 247 -43.79 15.56 23.20
C GLY A 247 -43.09 14.28 23.67
N GLU A 248 -43.39 13.13 23.05
CA GLU A 248 -42.68 11.87 23.25
C GLU A 248 -41.66 11.62 22.11
N TYR A 249 -40.58 10.94 22.45
CA TYR A 249 -39.60 10.45 21.48
C TYR A 249 -40.05 9.09 20.95
N VAL A 250 -40.21 8.98 19.64
CA VAL A 250 -40.63 7.76 18.95
C VAL A 250 -39.42 7.17 18.24
N LEU A 251 -38.96 6.01 18.72
CA LEU A 251 -37.83 5.26 18.19
C LEU A 251 -38.32 4.05 17.40
N TYR A 252 -37.58 3.70 16.33
CA TYR A 252 -37.82 2.48 15.56
C TYR A 252 -36.62 1.55 15.74
N ILE A 253 -36.81 0.48 16.51
CA ILE A 253 -35.74 -0.46 16.87
C ILE A 253 -35.96 -1.77 16.16
N HIS A 254 -34.94 -2.22 15.43
CA HIS A 254 -34.92 -3.54 14.80
C HIS A 254 -34.55 -4.59 15.84
N TYR A 255 -35.32 -5.68 15.90
CA TYR A 255 -35.09 -6.76 16.85
C TYR A 255 -35.45 -8.12 16.26
N THR A 256 -34.78 -9.15 16.75
CA THR A 256 -35.00 -10.56 16.38
C THR A 256 -35.77 -11.31 17.46
N THR A 257 -35.49 -11.04 18.74
CA THR A 257 -36.18 -11.58 19.92
C THR A 257 -36.57 -10.46 20.88
N VAL A 258 -37.56 -10.71 21.74
CA VAL A 258 -38.00 -9.72 22.75
C VAL A 258 -36.86 -9.40 23.73
N GLU A 259 -36.09 -10.40 24.15
CA GLU A 259 -34.91 -10.23 25.00
C GLU A 259 -33.84 -9.33 24.35
N ALA A 260 -33.64 -9.45 23.04
CA ALA A 260 -32.72 -8.57 22.30
C ALA A 260 -33.24 -7.13 22.24
N LEU A 261 -34.56 -6.94 22.09
CA LEU A 261 -35.17 -5.62 22.14
C LEU A 261 -35.01 -4.97 23.51
N GLU A 262 -35.28 -5.70 24.59
CA GLU A 262 -35.11 -5.22 25.97
C GLU A 262 -33.67 -4.80 26.22
N LYS A 263 -32.70 -5.61 25.81
CA LYS A 263 -31.28 -5.27 25.93
C LYS A 263 -30.94 -3.96 25.21
N ILE A 264 -31.40 -3.79 23.96
CA ILE A 264 -31.14 -2.57 23.20
C ILE A 264 -31.75 -1.35 23.91
N VAL A 265 -32.96 -1.45 24.46
CA VAL A 265 -33.61 -0.35 25.18
C VAL A 265 -32.83 -0.02 26.46
N TYR A 266 -32.37 -1.01 27.22
CA TYR A 266 -31.54 -0.78 28.40
C TYR A 266 -30.20 -0.13 28.05
N ASP A 267 -29.51 -0.61 27.01
CA ASP A 267 -28.23 -0.04 26.56
C ASP A 267 -28.41 1.46 26.17
N ILE A 268 -29.51 1.81 25.49
CA ILE A 268 -29.84 3.21 25.17
C ILE A 268 -30.03 4.05 26.44
N ILE A 269 -30.77 3.53 27.43
CA ILE A 269 -31.01 4.24 28.71
C ILE A 269 -29.70 4.45 29.47
N GLU A 270 -28.84 3.44 29.51
CA GLU A 270 -27.54 3.51 30.17
C GLU A 270 -26.63 4.56 29.49
N GLU A 271 -26.53 4.55 28.17
CA GLU A 271 -25.74 5.53 27.42
C GLU A 271 -26.25 6.97 27.64
N MET A 272 -27.57 7.18 27.66
CA MET A 272 -28.15 8.48 27.99
C MET A 272 -27.82 8.92 29.42
N SER A 273 -27.82 7.99 30.38
CA SER A 273 -27.48 8.28 31.77
C SER A 273 -26.02 8.69 31.91
N LEU A 274 -25.11 7.99 31.22
CA LEU A 274 -23.70 8.32 31.19
C LEU A 274 -23.45 9.73 30.64
N GLU A 275 -24.13 10.13 29.56
CA GLU A 275 -23.99 11.50 29.01
C GLU A 275 -24.51 12.56 29.99
N ALA A 276 -25.54 12.25 30.77
CA ALA A 276 -26.05 13.14 31.81
C ALA A 276 -25.07 13.29 32.98
N ASP A 277 -24.50 12.17 33.44
CA ASP A 277 -23.52 12.14 34.54
C ASP A 277 -22.27 12.95 34.22
N LEU A 278 -21.75 12.84 32.99
CA LEU A 278 -20.60 13.62 32.50
C LEU A 278 -20.82 15.15 32.64
N ARG A 279 -22.08 15.59 32.72
CA ARG A 279 -22.47 17.00 32.78
C ARG A 279 -23.16 17.36 34.11
N ASN A 280 -23.01 16.52 35.14
CA ASN A 280 -23.62 16.70 36.45
C ASN A 280 -25.15 16.90 36.38
N CYS A 281 -25.79 16.13 35.51
CA CYS A 281 -27.23 16.06 35.34
C CYS A 281 -27.69 14.63 35.63
N PHE A 282 -28.97 14.45 35.86
CA PHE A 282 -29.59 13.12 35.89
C PHE A 282 -30.77 13.10 34.91
N ILE A 283 -31.18 11.89 34.54
CA ILE A 283 -32.32 11.66 33.65
C ILE A 283 -33.36 10.78 34.32
N GLU A 284 -34.62 11.03 33.98
CA GLU A 284 -35.72 10.11 34.20
C GLU A 284 -36.26 9.73 32.83
N VAL A 285 -36.28 8.42 32.55
CA VAL A 285 -36.75 7.85 31.28
C VAL A 285 -37.94 6.95 31.58
N ASP A 286 -38.99 7.07 30.78
CA ASP A 286 -40.13 6.15 30.76
C ASP A 286 -40.31 5.70 29.32
N ALA A 287 -40.01 4.43 29.03
CA ALA A 287 -40.11 3.87 27.69
C ALA A 287 -41.13 2.74 27.64
N HIS A 288 -41.94 2.69 26.58
CA HIS A 288 -42.92 1.63 26.41
C HIS A 288 -43.11 1.20 24.94
N CYS A 289 -43.49 -0.06 24.76
CA CYS A 289 -43.89 -0.63 23.48
C CYS A 289 -45.32 -1.16 23.53
N ASP A 290 -46.28 -0.37 23.04
CA ASP A 290 -47.71 -0.73 23.04
C ASP A 290 -48.00 -2.11 22.41
N LYS A 291 -47.28 -2.43 21.33
CA LYS A 291 -47.48 -3.67 20.56
C LYS A 291 -47.05 -4.93 21.31
N LEU A 292 -46.04 -4.81 22.18
CA LEU A 292 -45.47 -5.93 22.93
C LEU A 292 -45.85 -5.92 24.41
N GLY A 293 -46.51 -4.85 24.89
CA GLY A 293 -46.89 -4.70 26.29
C GLY A 293 -45.71 -4.49 27.25
N LEU A 294 -44.56 -4.06 26.74
CA LEU A 294 -43.31 -3.89 27.50
C LEU A 294 -43.15 -2.45 27.98
N LYS A 295 -42.53 -2.29 29.15
CA LYS A 295 -42.20 -1.01 29.78
C LYS A 295 -40.82 -1.08 30.42
N TRP A 296 -40.08 0.02 30.35
CA TRP A 296 -38.74 0.19 30.88
C TRP A 296 -38.62 1.50 31.63
#